data_AF-A0A2N9JEV3-F1
#
_entry.id   AF-A0A2N9JEV3-F1
#
_cell.length_a   1.000
_cell.length_b   1.000
_cell.length_c   1.000
_cell.angle_alpha   90.00
_cell.angle_beta   90.00
_cell.angle_gamma   90.00
#
_symmetry.space_group_name_H-M   'P 1'
#
loop_
_entity.id
_entity.type
_entity.pdbx_description
1 polymer ?
#
loop_
_entity_poly.entity_id
_entity_poly.type
_entity_poly.pdbx_seq_one_letter_code
_entity_poly.pdbx_strand_id
1 'polypeptide(L)' 'MLGRVTLADATPDTNVPGVQLVPAAPSLDGDMVELSKLLGPEQRLKRALADVQADVVFIDCPGSISPFTI' A
#
# COMPACT_ATOMS: atom_id res chain seq x y z
N MET A 1 -0.70 -10.42 -0.36
CA MET A 1 -2.16 -10.52 -0.63
C MET A 1 -2.59 -9.50 -1.69
N LEU A 2 -2.27 -9.71 -2.97
CA LEU A 2 -2.54 -8.72 -4.02
C LEU A 2 -3.99 -8.81 -4.54
N GLY A 3 -4.78 -7.77 -4.30
CA GLY A 3 -6.10 -7.57 -4.94
C GLY A 3 -7.25 -8.41 -4.39
N ARG A 4 -7.14 -8.94 -3.17
CA ARG A 4 -8.19 -9.76 -2.54
C ARG A 4 -9.09 -9.00 -1.57
N VAL A 5 -8.69 -7.80 -1.17
CA VAL A 5 -9.38 -6.94 -0.19
C VAL A 5 -9.29 -5.49 -0.65
N THR A 6 -10.21 -4.66 -0.19
CA THR A 6 -10.18 -3.20 -0.42
C THR A 6 -9.17 -2.53 0.51
N LEU A 7 -8.84 -1.26 0.25
CA LEU A 7 -8.00 -0.48 1.16
C LEU A 7 -8.66 -0.29 2.52
N ALA A 8 -9.99 -0.10 2.54
CA ALA A 8 -10.77 0.02 3.78
C ALA A 8 -10.67 -1.26 4.63
N ASP A 9 -10.77 -2.43 3.99
CA ASP A 9 -10.62 -3.73 4.68
C ASP A 9 -9.21 -3.91 5.29
N ALA A 10 -8.20 -3.27 4.69
CA ALA A 10 -6.81 -3.32 5.14
C ALA A 10 -6.43 -2.18 6.11
N THR A 11 -7.39 -1.35 6.51
CA THR A 11 -7.19 -0.18 7.39
C THR A 11 -7.85 -0.41 8.74
N PRO A 12 -7.17 -1.04 9.72
CA PRO A 12 -7.71 -1.17 11.07
C PRO A 12 -7.88 0.19 11.76
N ASP A 13 -8.76 0.22 12.75
CA ASP A 13 -8.90 1.38 13.63
C ASP A 13 -7.59 1.67 14.37
N THR A 14 -7.26 2.96 14.46
CA THR A 14 -6.13 3.44 15.26
C THR A 14 -6.64 4.09 16.55
N ASN A 15 -5.74 4.33 17.50
CA ASN A 15 -6.07 5.06 18.73
C ASN A 15 -6.02 6.59 18.56
N VAL A 16 -5.74 7.10 17.35
CA VAL A 16 -5.64 8.54 17.08
C VAL A 16 -6.79 8.95 16.15
N PRO A 17 -7.72 9.80 16.62
CA PRO A 17 -8.83 10.27 15.79
C PRO A 17 -8.36 10.92 14.50
N GLY A 18 -9.00 10.57 13.38
CA GLY A 18 -8.67 11.10 12.05
C GLY A 18 -7.38 10.54 11.43
N VAL A 19 -6.71 9.58 12.09
CA VAL A 19 -5.54 8.90 11.55
C VAL A 19 -5.89 7.47 11.18
N GLN A 20 -5.59 7.13 9.93
CA GLN A 20 -5.73 5.79 9.38
C GLN A 20 -4.35 5.21 9.09
N LEU A 21 -4.19 3.91 9.34
CA LEU A 21 -2.93 3.21 9.12
C LEU A 21 -3.19 1.90 8.37
N VAL A 22 -2.49 1.72 7.26
CA VAL A 22 -2.41 0.44 6.56
C VAL A 22 -1.08 -0.22 6.95
N PRO A 23 -1.08 -1.29 7.75
CA PRO A 23 0.15 -1.92 8.20
C PRO A 23 0.82 -2.70 7.07
N ALA A 24 2.15 -2.65 7.02
CA ALA A 24 2.94 -3.57 6.22
C ALA A 24 2.87 -5.00 6.82
N ALA A 25 3.02 -6.01 5.97
CA ALA A 25 3.06 -7.41 6.38
C ALA A 25 4.46 -8.00 6.16
N PRO A 26 4.90 -9.00 6.95
CA PRO A 26 6.17 -9.68 6.72
C PRO A 26 6.29 -10.34 5.33
N SER A 27 5.16 -10.66 4.69
CA SER A 27 5.11 -11.23 3.34
C SER A 27 5.39 -10.22 2.22
N LEU A 28 5.60 -8.94 2.56
CA LEU A 28 5.67 -7.85 1.58
C LEU A 28 6.77 -8.09 0.54
N ASP A 29 7.93 -8.60 0.94
CA ASP A 29 9.03 -8.95 0.02
C ASP A 29 8.62 -10.02 -1.01
N GLY A 30 7.84 -11.02 -0.59
CA GLY A 30 7.30 -12.03 -1.50
C GLY A 30 6.21 -11.48 -2.41
N ASP A 31 5.34 -10.62 -1.87
CA ASP A 31 4.30 -9.94 -2.63
C ASP A 31 4.90 -9.00 -3.69
N MET A 32 6.08 -8.41 -3.46
CA MET A 32 6.80 -7.60 -4.46
C MET A 32 7.18 -8.39 -5.70
N VAL A 33 7.70 -9.61 -5.50
CA VAL A 33 8.08 -10.50 -6.60
C VAL A 33 6.85 -10.81 -7.46
N GLU A 34 5.71 -11.08 -6.84
CA GLU A 34 4.45 -11.30 -7.57
C GLU A 34 3.93 -10.03 -8.25
N LEU A 35 4.02 -8.87 -7.58
CA LEU A 35 3.59 -7.59 -8.14
C LEU A 35 4.36 -7.26 -9.42
N SER A 36 5.68 -7.47 -9.44
CA SER A 36 6.54 -7.19 -10.60
C SER A 36 6.17 -7.98 -11.87
N LYS A 37 5.41 -9.07 -11.74
CA LYS A 37 4.94 -9.89 -12.87
C LYS A 37 3.65 -9.36 -13.49
N LEU A 38 2.97 -8.41 -12.82
CA LEU A 38 1.73 -7.82 -13.30
C LEU A 38 2.02 -6.72 -14.33
N LEU A 39 1.00 -6.35 -15.10
CA LEU A 39 1.08 -5.19 -16.00
C LEU A 39 0.84 -3.90 -15.20
N GLY A 40 1.74 -2.93 -15.36
CA GLY A 40 1.68 -1.63 -14.71
C GLY A 40 1.82 -1.67 -13.17
N PRO A 41 2.79 -2.42 -12.59
CA PRO A 41 2.99 -2.49 -11.15
C PRO A 41 3.25 -1.12 -10.51
N GLU A 42 3.89 -0.21 -11.23
CA GLU A 42 4.17 1.17 -10.79
C GLU A 42 2.90 2.01 -10.61
N GLN A 43 1.82 1.70 -11.33
CA GLN A 43 0.54 2.39 -11.17
C GLN A 43 -0.32 1.79 -10.05
N ARG A 44 0.12 0.68 -9.44
CA ARG A 44 -0.73 -0.08 -8.51
C ARG A 44 -1.11 0.72 -7.28
N LEU A 45 -0.13 1.38 -6.65
CA LEU A 45 -0.37 2.18 -5.44
C LEU A 45 -1.28 3.38 -5.74
N LYS A 46 -0.99 4.11 -6.83
CA LYS A 46 -1.83 5.22 -7.29
C LYS A 46 -3.30 4.80 -7.49
N ARG A 47 -3.53 3.63 -8.08
CA ARG A 47 -4.88 3.09 -8.29
C ARG A 47 -5.55 2.65 -7.00
N ALA A 48 -4.79 2.11 -6.05
CA ALA A 48 -5.32 1.71 -4.74
C ALA A 48 -5.73 2.91 -3.88
N LEU A 49 -5.08 4.06 -4.07
CA LEU A 49 -5.34 5.31 -3.34
C LEU A 49 -6.35 6.23 -4.03
N ALA A 50 -6.89 5.85 -5.19
CA ALA A 50 -7.70 6.75 -6.03
C ALA A 50 -8.93 7.34 -5.31
N ASP A 51 -9.54 6.56 -4.41
CA ASP A 51 -10.75 6.94 -3.68
C ASP A 51 -10.48 7.37 -2.22
N VAL A 52 -9.21 7.54 -1.84
CA VAL A 52 -8.84 7.95 -0.47
C VAL A 52 -9.12 9.44 -0.28
N GLN A 53 -9.91 9.74 0.75
CA GLN A 53 -10.17 11.10 1.19
C GLN A 53 -9.31 11.41 2.41
N ALA A 54 -8.13 11.97 2.17
CA ALA A 54 -7.21 12.42 3.21
C ALA A 54 -6.55 13.73 2.79
N ASP A 55 -6.31 14.62 3.76
CA ASP A 55 -5.59 15.87 3.50
C ASP A 55 -4.11 15.61 3.14
N VAL A 56 -3.52 14.57 3.75
CA VAL A 56 -2.12 14.16 3.56
C VAL A 56 -2.03 12.64 3.60
N VAL A 57 -1.19 12.07 2.74
CA VAL A 57 -0.86 10.64 2.72
C VAL A 57 0.64 10.47 2.87
N PHE A 58 1.06 9.73 3.90
CA PHE A 58 2.45 9.33 4.09
C PHE A 58 2.66 7.92 3.53
N ILE A 59 3.77 7.74 2.80
CA ILE A 59 4.18 6.44 2.25
C ILE A 59 5.55 6.13 2.84
N ASP A 60 5.61 5.15 3.74
CA ASP A 60 6.84 4.67 4.35
C ASP A 60 7.48 3.61 3.46
N CYS A 61 8.36 4.04 2.55
CA CYS A 61 9.13 3.13 1.72
C CYS A 61 10.49 2.86 2.38
N PRO A 62 10.87 1.60 2.63
CA PRO A 62 12.22 1.29 3.10
C PRO A 62 13.23 1.75 2.03
N GLY A 63 14.39 2.28 2.47
CA GLY A 63 15.39 2.92 1.60
C GLY A 63 16.11 2.00 0.59
N SER A 64 15.57 0.83 0.28
CA SER A 64 16.04 -0.06 -0.78
C SER A 64 15.39 0.30 -2.11
N ILE A 65 16.22 0.46 -3.16
CA ILE A 65 15.71 0.69 -4.53
C ILE A 65 14.89 -0.53 -4.94
N SER A 66 13.57 -0.35 -5.04
CA SER A 66 12.60 -1.40 -5.28
C SER A 66 11.37 -0.85 -6.02
N PRO A 67 10.47 -1.69 -6.56
CA PRO A 67 9.23 -1.21 -7.17
C PRO A 67 8.32 -0.35 -6.27
N PHE A 68 8.59 -0.29 -4.95
CA PHE A 68 7.88 0.61 -4.04
C PHE A 68 8.51 2.01 -3.93
N THR A 69 9.74 2.21 -4.42
CA THR A 69 10.47 3.48 -4.31
C THR A 69 10.48 4.31 -5.60
N ILE A 70 9.74 3.91 -6.65
CA ILE A 70 9.76 4.53 -7.99
C ILE A 70 8.36 5.00 -8.39
#